data_AF-A0A1V5R1T6-F1
#
_entry.id   AF-A0A1V5R1T6-F1
#
_cell.length_a   1.000
_cell.length_b   1.000
_cell.length_c   1.000
_cell.angle_alpha   90.00
_cell.angle_beta   90.00
_cell.angle_gamma   90.00
#
_symmetry.space_group_name_H-M   'P 1'
#
loop_
_entity.id
_entity.type
_entity.pdbx_description
1 polymer ?
#
loop_
_entity_poly.entity_id
_entity_poly.type
_entity_poly.pdbx_seq_one_letter_code
_entity_poly.pdbx_strand_id
1 'polypeptide(L)'
;MLGEHIHLHISIPPKYSIAYVIQILKGKTSGWIKKKTKKFPKGALWGRGYFVSTLGADEASVKKYVQNQSHHQVNMSQLKLNV
;
A
#
# COMPACT_ATOMS: atom_id res chain seq x y z
N MET A 1 12.23 25.66 2.92
CA MET A 1 11.71 24.59 2.04
C MET A 1 10.50 23.93 2.71
N LEU A 2 9.44 24.72 2.95
CA LEU A 2 8.27 24.28 3.72
C LEU A 2 7.05 24.39 2.78
N GLY A 3 6.38 23.27 2.49
CA GLY A 3 5.02 23.28 1.94
C GLY A 3 4.74 22.59 0.61
N GLU A 4 5.74 22.18 -0.18
CA GLU A 4 5.48 21.72 -1.58
C GLU A 4 5.29 20.20 -1.76
N HIS A 5 5.26 19.39 -0.68
CA HIS A 5 5.08 17.94 -0.77
C HIS A 5 4.46 17.34 0.50
N ILE A 6 3.93 16.11 0.38
CA ILE A 6 3.34 15.34 1.49
C ILE A 6 4.10 14.03 1.66
N HIS A 7 4.37 13.65 2.91
CA HIS A 7 4.84 12.32 3.30
C HIS A 7 3.67 11.51 3.87
N LEU A 8 3.49 10.28 3.40
CA LEU A 8 2.45 9.38 3.88
C LEU A 8 3.10 8.07 4.34
N HIS A 9 2.80 7.65 5.57
CA HIS A 9 3.10 6.32 6.06
C HIS A 9 1.80 5.50 6.07
N ILE A 10 1.69 4.55 5.15
CA ILE A 10 0.46 3.76 4.92
C ILE A 10 0.78 2.28 4.78
N SER A 11 -0.13 1.43 5.28
CA SER A 11 -0.11 0.00 5.00
C SER A 11 -0.97 -0.29 3.77
N ILE A 12 -0.40 -0.95 2.77
CA ILE A 12 -1.08 -1.29 1.52
C ILE A 12 -1.24 -2.81 1.47
N PRO A 13 -2.48 -3.34 1.33
CA PRO A 13 -2.67 -4.77 1.09
C PRO A 13 -1.89 -5.23 -0.14
N PRO A 14 -1.18 -6.36 -0.10
CA PRO A 14 -0.26 -6.79 -1.15
C PRO A 14 -0.95 -7.10 -2.49
N LYS A 15 -2.27 -7.27 -2.49
CA LYS A 15 -3.09 -7.42 -3.71
C LYS A 15 -3.17 -6.15 -4.57
N TYR A 16 -2.78 -4.99 -4.04
CA TYR A 16 -2.78 -3.73 -4.77
C TYR A 16 -1.36 -3.29 -5.05
N SER A 17 -1.10 -2.85 -6.28
CA SER A 17 0.17 -2.21 -6.59
C SER A 17 0.26 -0.83 -5.94
N ILE A 18 1.47 -0.44 -5.53
CA ILE A 18 1.73 0.89 -4.96
C ILE A 18 1.29 1.98 -5.95
N ALA A 19 1.60 1.82 -7.23
CA ALA A 19 1.22 2.75 -8.29
C ALA A 19 -0.30 3.00 -8.34
N TYR A 20 -1.10 1.93 -8.23
CA TYR A 20 -2.55 2.02 -8.23
C TYR A 20 -3.07 2.80 -7.02
N VAL A 21 -2.56 2.51 -5.83
CA VAL A 21 -2.97 3.22 -4.60
C VAL A 21 -2.62 4.70 -4.68
N ILE A 22 -1.40 5.04 -5.11
CA ILE A 22 -0.96 6.43 -5.24
C ILE A 22 -1.76 7.17 -6.32
N GLN A 23 -2.12 6.52 -7.42
CA GLN A 23 -3.00 7.11 -8.45
C GLN A 23 -4.36 7.50 -7.85
N ILE A 24 -4.97 6.61 -7.08
CA ILE A 24 -6.26 6.89 -6.41
C ILE A 24 -6.11 8.03 -5.41
N LEU A 25 -5.09 7.98 -4.53
CA LEU A 25 -4.87 9.00 -3.51
C LEU A 25 -4.69 10.38 -4.16
N LYS A 26 -3.81 10.51 -5.15
CA LYS A 26 -3.57 11.77 -5.85
C LYS A 26 -4.82 12.25 -6.60
N GLY A 27 -5.53 11.36 -7.30
CA GLY A 27 -6.73 11.71 -8.05
C GLY A 27 -7.88 12.18 -7.16
N LYS A 28 -8.24 11.39 -6.14
CA LYS A 28 -9.37 11.67 -5.23
C LYS A 28 -9.11 12.93 -4.39
N THR A 29 -7.90 13.09 -3.85
CA THR A 29 -7.55 14.28 -3.07
C THR A 29 -7.51 15.54 -3.93
N SER A 30 -7.00 15.47 -5.18
CA SER A 30 -7.03 16.61 -6.10
C SER A 30 -8.46 17.12 -6.33
N GLY A 31 -9.41 16.21 -6.59
CA GLY A 31 -10.82 16.57 -6.75
C GLY A 31 -11.42 17.15 -5.48
N TRP A 32 -11.18 16.51 -4.33
CA TRP A 32 -11.72 16.94 -3.05
C TRP A 32 -11.19 18.32 -2.62
N ILE A 33 -9.87 18.55 -2.71
CA ILE A 33 -9.23 19.83 -2.33
C ILE A 33 -9.71 20.97 -3.22
N LYS A 34 -9.80 20.75 -4.55
CA LYS A 34 -10.30 21.78 -5.48
C LYS A 34 -11.77 22.12 -5.27
N LYS A 35 -12.59 21.14 -4.87
CA LYS A 35 -13.98 21.39 -4.50
C LYS A 35 -14.09 22.19 -3.19
N LYS A 36 -13.23 21.88 -2.20
CA LYS A 36 -13.25 22.51 -0.88
C LYS A 36 -12.58 23.88 -0.86
N THR A 37 -11.59 24.11 -1.71
CA THR A 37 -10.79 25.33 -1.76
C THR A 37 -10.71 25.85 -3.20
N LYS A 38 -11.14 27.08 -3.43
CA LYS A 38 -10.99 27.77 -4.74
C LYS A 38 -9.59 28.36 -4.96
N LYS A 39 -8.62 27.95 -4.14
CA LYS A 39 -7.25 28.50 -4.11
C LYS A 39 -6.34 27.88 -5.19
N PHE A 40 -6.71 26.74 -5.75
CA PHE A 40 -5.91 26.03 -6.72
C PHE A 40 -6.47 26.18 -8.14
N PRO A 41 -5.61 26.38 -9.15
CA PRO A 41 -6.04 26.52 -10.53
C PRO A 41 -6.63 25.22 -11.09
N LYS A 42 -7.34 25.34 -12.23
CA LYS A 42 -7.74 24.19 -13.04
C LYS A 42 -6.47 23.46 -13.52
N GLY A 43 -6.51 22.12 -13.59
CA GLY A 43 -5.36 21.30 -14.01
C GLY A 43 -4.99 20.23 -12.98
N ALA A 44 -3.75 19.74 -13.02
CA ALA A 44 -3.25 18.77 -12.04
C ALA A 44 -2.90 19.47 -10.72
N LEU A 45 -3.31 18.91 -9.57
CA LEU A 45 -2.87 19.40 -8.25
C LEU A 45 -1.49 18.85 -7.88
N TRP A 46 -1.26 17.58 -8.20
CA TRP A 46 -0.04 16.86 -7.87
C TRP A 46 0.86 16.73 -9.10
N GLY A 47 2.17 16.71 -8.89
CA GLY A 47 3.13 16.33 -9.92
C GLY A 47 2.90 14.89 -10.41
N ARG A 48 3.41 14.54 -11.60
CA ARG A 48 3.23 13.18 -12.16
C ARG A 48 3.92 12.09 -11.32
N GLY A 49 5.14 12.37 -10.85
CA GLY A 49 5.93 11.44 -10.04
C GLY A 49 5.45 11.26 -8.60
N TYR A 50 6.07 10.30 -7.92
CA TYR A 50 5.97 10.06 -6.49
C TYR A 50 7.23 9.31 -6.03
N PHE A 51 7.58 9.44 -4.75
CA PHE A 51 8.65 8.66 -4.13
C PHE A 51 8.03 7.60 -3.21
N VAL A 52 8.62 6.41 -3.16
CA VAL A 52 8.22 5.35 -2.24
C VAL A 52 9.44 4.61 -1.73
N SER A 53 9.42 4.32 -0.43
CA SER A 53 10.34 3.38 0.20
C SER A 53 9.50 2.35 0.95
N THR A 54 9.77 1.07 0.73
CA THR A 54 9.16 0.00 1.53
C THR A 54 9.88 -0.09 2.87
N LEU A 55 9.11 -0.26 3.93
CA LEU A 55 9.61 -0.63 5.24
C LEU A 55 9.10 -2.04 5.52
N GLY A 56 9.98 -2.95 5.91
CA GLY A 56 9.58 -4.29 6.34
C GLY A 56 9.96 -5.41 5.39
N ALA A 57 11.12 -6.00 5.68
CA ALA A 57 11.28 -7.44 5.76
C ALA A 57 12.39 -7.64 6.79
N ASP A 58 12.01 -7.92 8.04
CA ASP A 58 12.97 -8.34 9.06
C ASP A 58 13.33 -9.81 8.81
N GLU A 59 14.63 -10.12 8.77
CA GLU A 59 15.13 -11.47 8.45
C GLU A 59 14.57 -12.52 9.41
N ALA A 60 14.42 -12.17 10.69
CA ALA A 60 13.84 -13.06 11.69
C ALA A 60 12.36 -13.32 11.43
N SER A 61 11.61 -12.31 10.99
CA SER A 61 10.20 -12.42 10.60
C SER A 61 10.01 -13.33 9.37
N VAL A 62 10.90 -13.22 8.37
CA VAL A 62 10.89 -14.11 7.18
C VAL A 62 11.23 -15.54 7.58
N LYS A 63 12.28 -15.75 8.39
CA LYS A 63 12.69 -17.07 8.87
C LYS A 63 11.57 -17.77 9.64
N LYS A 64 10.89 -17.05 10.54
CA LYS A 64 9.75 -17.56 11.31
C LYS A 64 8.57 -17.94 10.39
N TYR A 65 8.30 -17.14 9.36
CA TYR A 65 7.26 -17.46 8.39
C TYR A 65 7.54 -18.77 7.66
N VAL A 66 8.76 -18.97 7.15
CA VAL A 66 9.16 -20.21 6.45
C VAL A 66 9.06 -21.43 7.35
N GLN A 67 9.56 -21.37 8.58
CA GLN A 67 9.48 -22.48 9.55
C GLN A 67 8.03 -22.89 9.85
N ASN A 68 7.13 -21.92 9.97
CA ASN A 68 5.72 -22.19 10.28
C ASN A 68 4.90 -22.65 9.08
N GLN A 69 5.34 -22.40 7.84
CA GLN A 69 4.63 -22.88 6.64
C GLN A 69 4.58 -24.41 6.56
N SER A 70 5.63 -25.11 7.00
CA SER A 70 5.70 -26.59 6.98
C SER A 70 4.62 -27.22 7.86
N HIS A 71 4.40 -26.67 9.06
CA HIS A 71 3.36 -27.15 9.98
C HIS A 71 1.93 -26.95 9.44
N HIS A 72 1.70 -25.86 8.71
CA HIS A 72 0.38 -25.60 8.09
C HIS A 72 0.07 -26.56 6.94
N GLN A 73 1.06 -26.94 6.13
CA GLN A 73 0.88 -27.91 5.04
C GLN A 73 0.57 -29.33 5.55
N VAL A 74 1.22 -29.76 6.63
CA VAL A 74 0.96 -31.08 7.24
C VAL A 74 -0.48 -31.15 7.76
N ASN A 75 -0.97 -30.12 8.45
CA ASN A 75 -2.33 -30.08 8.98
C ASN A 75 -3.43 -30.06 7.89
N MET A 76 -3.18 -29.40 6.75
CA MET A 76 -4.10 -29.40 5.61
C MET A 76 -4.23 -30.77 4.94
N SER A 77 -3.14 -31.56 4.90
CA SER A 77 -3.17 -32.91 4.32
C SER A 77 -3.94 -33.93 5.17
N GLN A 78 -4.15 -33.62 6.45
CA GLN A 78 -4.80 -34.51 7.42
C GLN A 78 -6.32 -34.32 7.51
N LEU A 79 -6.85 -33.23 6.94
CA LEU A 79 -8.27 -33.06 6.63
C LEU A 79 -8.63 -33.83 5.36
N LYS A 80 -8.49 -35.16 5.40
CA LYS A 80 -9.09 -36.02 4.36
C LYS A 80 -10.60 -35.99 4.53
N LEU A 81 -11.31 -35.70 3.43
CA LEU A 81 -12.76 -35.78 3.35
C LEU A 81 -13.22 -37.16 3.83
N ASN A 82 -14.06 -37.17 4.86
CA ASN A 82 -14.97 -38.28 5.08
C ASN A 82 -16.11 -38.14 4.06
N VAL A 83 -15.93 -38.74 2.88
CA VAL A 83 -17.05 -39.20 2.03
C VAL A 83 -17.18 -40.69 2.27
#